data_AF-A0A4Q1BE96-F1
#
_entry.id   AF-A0A4Q1BE96-F1
#
_cell.length_a   1.000
_cell.length_b   1.000
_cell.length_c   1.000
_cell.angle_alpha   90.00
_cell.angle_beta   90.00
_cell.angle_gamma   90.00
#
_symmetry.space_group_name_H-M   'P 1'
#
loop_
_entity.id
_entity.type
_entity.pdbx_description
1 polymer ?
#
loop_
_entity_poly.entity_id
_entity_poly.type
_entity_poly.pdbx_seq_one_letter_code
_entity_poly.pdbx_strand_id
1 'polypeptide(L)'
;MKRSTTAIVGLVLIGSTSAFRDTSPILIWSSSPNAALREAASEITTGVISADAIYSSLSSLGCDWNTIVSVQVEDLHQSHLSSLPLPASPDLHVPYLVRPSRSSLDASLEEWALVCGASTSASSTDQKRLLQYSSSRLDLEKTIASLPTYDLFILSGTRTLSDLPDFTKQDATRLREELKRQEQPFPSDSPSSPEDPDDEPSSTPTRNSTIPTGGPLLDRVQIITTPIILGLLISLGVLLPILVVGISALAGIQVPPRMLEIGKSLSVSQERKEQ
;
A
#
# COMPACT_ATOMS: atom_id res chain seq x y z
N MET A 1 -1.14 -49.25 1.27
CA MET A 1 -0.29 -48.17 1.82
C MET A 1 -0.73 -46.84 1.21
N LYS A 2 -1.49 -46.02 1.94
CA LYS A 2 -1.94 -44.69 1.50
C LYS A 2 -0.97 -43.66 2.08
N ARG A 3 -0.17 -43.00 1.24
CA ARG A 3 0.70 -41.89 1.66
C ARG A 3 -0.13 -40.61 1.62
N SER A 4 -0.27 -40.00 2.80
CA SER A 4 -0.96 -38.74 3.03
C SER A 4 -0.04 -37.58 2.62
N THR A 5 -0.39 -36.88 1.54
CA THR A 5 0.30 -35.68 1.04
C THR A 5 -0.66 -34.49 1.10
N THR A 6 -0.87 -33.95 2.29
CA THR A 6 -1.68 -32.74 2.51
C THR A 6 -1.10 -31.99 3.71
N ALA A 7 -0.01 -31.23 3.53
CA ALA A 7 0.51 -30.36 4.60
C ALA A 7 1.48 -29.24 4.14
N ILE A 8 1.44 -28.71 2.91
CA ILE A 8 2.39 -27.65 2.48
C ILE A 8 1.73 -26.35 1.98
N VAL A 9 0.40 -26.28 1.85
CA VAL A 9 -0.29 -25.08 1.30
C VAL A 9 -0.50 -23.95 2.33
N GLY A 10 -0.20 -24.16 3.63
CA GLY A 10 -0.54 -23.20 4.70
C GLY A 10 0.40 -22.00 4.91
N LEU A 11 1.61 -21.99 4.34
CA LEU A 11 2.67 -21.04 4.76
C LEU A 11 2.79 -19.76 3.92
N VAL A 12 2.13 -19.66 2.76
CA VAL A 12 2.28 -18.49 1.86
C VAL A 12 1.28 -17.37 2.19
N LEU A 13 0.18 -17.64 2.90
CA LEU A 13 -0.84 -16.63 3.23
C LEU A 13 -0.54 -15.82 4.51
N ILE A 14 0.49 -16.17 5.27
CA ILE A 14 0.81 -15.50 6.55
C ILE A 14 1.60 -14.19 6.34
N GLY A 15 2.25 -14.02 5.19
CA GLY A 15 3.06 -12.82 4.90
C GLY A 15 2.26 -11.57 4.49
N SER A 16 1.03 -11.73 4.00
CA SER A 16 0.25 -10.61 3.43
C SER A 16 -0.46 -9.74 4.48
N THR A 17 -0.56 -10.20 5.73
CA THR A 17 -1.26 -9.44 6.80
C THR A 17 -0.35 -8.46 7.53
N SER A 18 0.97 -8.57 7.40
CA SER A 18 1.91 -7.67 8.09
C SER A 18 2.15 -6.35 7.36
N ALA A 19 1.91 -6.28 6.05
CA ALA A 19 2.19 -5.08 5.25
C ALA A 19 1.28 -3.88 5.58
N PHE A 20 0.07 -4.14 6.11
CA PHE A 20 -0.89 -3.10 6.49
C PHE A 20 -0.87 -2.78 7.99
N ARG A 21 -0.04 -3.49 8.77
CA ARG A 21 -0.01 -3.31 10.22
C ARG A 21 0.43 -1.89 10.56
N ASP A 22 1.38 -1.32 9.85
CA ASP A 22 2.00 -0.02 10.14
C ASP A 22 1.57 1.09 9.19
N THR A 23 0.32 0.99 8.72
CA THR A 23 -0.28 1.99 7.85
C THR A 23 -1.38 2.78 8.55
N SER A 24 -1.41 4.09 8.34
CA SER A 24 -2.53 4.95 8.73
C SER A 24 -3.07 5.71 7.52
N PRO A 25 -4.31 6.21 7.57
CA PRO A 25 -4.82 7.07 6.52
C PRO A 25 -4.39 8.53 6.73
N ILE A 26 -4.25 9.27 5.64
CA ILE A 26 -4.34 10.73 5.63
C ILE A 26 -5.51 11.15 4.76
N LEU A 27 -6.22 12.17 5.23
CA LEU A 27 -7.31 12.80 4.54
C LEU A 27 -7.06 14.31 4.53
N ILE A 28 -7.23 14.94 3.37
CA ILE A 28 -7.12 16.39 3.23
C ILE A 28 -8.41 16.91 2.61
N TRP A 29 -8.98 17.94 3.24
CA TRP A 29 -10.10 18.71 2.73
C TRP A 29 -9.67 20.15 2.51
N SER A 30 -10.12 20.72 1.42
CA SER A 30 -9.92 22.11 1.05
C SER A 30 -11.28 22.81 0.94
N SER A 31 -11.35 24.05 1.42
CA SER A 31 -12.52 24.91 1.26
C SER A 31 -12.69 25.38 -0.19
N SER A 32 -11.59 25.41 -0.95
CA SER A 32 -11.52 25.87 -2.33
C SER A 32 -10.75 24.87 -3.18
N PRO A 33 -11.20 24.59 -4.42
CA PRO A 33 -10.57 23.59 -5.27
C PRO A 33 -9.14 24.00 -5.63
N ASN A 34 -8.18 23.11 -5.36
CA ASN A 34 -6.76 23.34 -5.62
C ASN A 34 -6.21 22.34 -6.65
N ALA A 35 -5.50 22.85 -7.66
CA ALA A 35 -4.97 22.03 -8.74
C ALA A 35 -3.89 21.04 -8.27
N ALA A 36 -3.02 21.45 -7.33
CA ALA A 36 -1.95 20.61 -6.79
C ALA A 36 -2.51 19.42 -5.98
N LEU A 37 -3.56 19.64 -5.18
CA LEU A 37 -4.23 18.55 -4.47
C LEU A 37 -4.87 17.53 -5.44
N ARG A 38 -5.49 18.01 -6.51
CA ARG A 38 -6.10 17.14 -7.53
C ARG A 38 -5.06 16.37 -8.33
N GLU A 39 -3.94 16.99 -8.65
CA GLU A 39 -2.80 16.34 -9.32
C GLU A 39 -2.19 15.27 -8.41
N ALA A 40 -1.91 15.59 -7.14
CA ALA A 40 -1.46 14.62 -6.14
C ALA A 40 -2.46 13.46 -5.98
N ALA A 41 -3.77 13.74 -5.93
CA ALA A 41 -4.79 12.70 -5.87
C ALA A 41 -4.79 11.79 -7.10
N SER A 42 -4.47 12.32 -8.28
CA SER A 42 -4.39 11.55 -9.52
C SER A 42 -3.11 10.72 -9.63
N GLU A 43 -2.00 11.17 -9.04
CA GLU A 43 -0.72 10.46 -9.03
C GLU A 43 -0.73 9.29 -8.04
N ILE A 44 -1.56 9.38 -6.99
CA ILE A 44 -1.78 8.33 -5.99
C ILE A 44 -2.61 7.19 -6.61
N THR A 45 -1.95 6.46 -7.50
CA THR A 45 -2.47 5.31 -8.23
C THR A 45 -2.31 4.07 -7.36
N THR A 46 -3.20 3.92 -6.38
CA THR A 46 -3.41 2.67 -5.61
C THR A 46 -2.11 1.96 -5.18
N GLY A 47 -1.47 2.44 -4.12
CA GLY A 47 -0.23 1.86 -3.64
C GLY A 47 0.02 2.17 -2.18
N VAL A 48 0.97 1.44 -1.61
CA VAL A 48 1.52 1.69 -0.29
C VAL A 48 2.55 2.83 -0.45
N ILE A 49 2.28 4.00 0.13
CA ILE A 49 3.10 5.21 -0.05
C ILE A 49 3.80 5.57 1.27
N SER A 50 5.08 5.95 1.19
CA SER A 50 5.82 6.43 2.37
C SER A 50 5.27 7.76 2.85
N ALA A 51 5.08 7.92 4.16
CA ALA A 51 4.60 9.17 4.73
C ALA A 51 5.54 10.34 4.49
N ASP A 52 6.85 10.11 4.48
CA ASP A 52 7.83 11.16 4.24
C ASP A 52 7.72 11.76 2.83
N ALA A 53 7.34 10.94 1.83
CA ALA A 53 7.13 11.41 0.46
C ALA A 53 5.93 12.37 0.37
N ILE A 54 4.85 12.09 1.12
CA ILE A 54 3.68 12.97 1.15
C ILE A 54 3.97 14.21 1.98
N TYR A 55 4.56 14.06 3.17
CA TYR A 55 4.81 15.19 4.07
C TYR A 55 5.78 16.21 3.47
N SER A 56 6.86 15.76 2.83
CA SER A 56 7.79 16.66 2.12
C SER A 56 7.12 17.46 0.99
N SER A 57 6.09 16.91 0.34
CA SER A 57 5.32 17.60 -0.69
C SER A 57 4.37 18.68 -0.15
N LEU A 58 4.07 18.73 1.15
CA LEU A 58 3.13 19.71 1.72
C LEU A 58 3.60 21.16 1.54
N SER A 59 4.92 21.39 1.49
CA SER A 59 5.51 22.70 1.18
C SER A 59 5.14 23.20 -0.22
N SER A 60 4.82 22.28 -1.15
CA SER A 60 4.48 22.60 -2.54
C SER A 60 3.01 22.98 -2.75
N LEU A 61 2.15 22.84 -1.73
CA LEU A 61 0.72 23.19 -1.79
C LEU A 61 0.44 24.69 -2.00
N GLY A 62 1.49 25.52 -1.96
CA GLY A 62 1.40 26.96 -2.12
C GLY A 62 0.95 27.67 -0.84
N CYS A 63 0.90 28.99 -0.93
CA CYS A 63 0.63 29.87 0.21
C CYS A 63 -0.78 30.49 0.17
N ASP A 64 -1.71 29.92 -0.58
CA ASP A 64 -3.06 30.47 -0.77
C ASP A 64 -4.00 30.23 0.43
N TRP A 65 -3.56 29.43 1.40
CA TRP A 65 -4.32 29.03 2.57
C TRP A 65 -4.13 30.03 3.71
N ASN A 66 -5.21 30.59 4.25
CA ASN A 66 -5.13 31.44 5.45
C ASN A 66 -5.16 30.61 6.72
N THR A 67 -5.99 29.58 6.79
CA THR A 67 -6.07 28.73 7.99
C THR A 67 -5.89 27.26 7.64
N ILE A 68 -4.75 26.70 8.06
CA ILE A 68 -4.50 25.26 8.01
C ILE A 68 -4.77 24.67 9.40
N VAL A 69 -5.65 23.68 9.44
CA VAL A 69 -5.91 22.88 10.63
C VAL A 69 -5.37 21.49 10.39
N SER A 70 -4.44 21.04 11.23
CA SER A 70 -4.00 19.65 11.25
C SER A 70 -4.51 18.97 12.52
N VAL A 71 -5.14 17.83 12.37
CA VAL A 71 -5.57 16.96 13.48
C VAL A 71 -4.86 15.63 13.32
N GLN A 72 -4.12 15.26 14.35
CA GLN A 72 -3.47 13.97 14.45
C GLN A 72 -4.24 13.08 15.40
N VAL A 73 -4.53 11.87 14.94
CA VAL A 73 -5.34 10.90 15.69
C VAL A 73 -4.52 9.65 15.93
N GLU A 74 -4.38 9.31 17.20
CA GLU A 74 -3.67 8.09 17.60
C GLU A 74 -4.45 6.85 17.15
N ASP A 75 -3.73 5.87 16.59
CA ASP A 75 -4.26 4.58 16.14
C ASP A 75 -5.44 4.69 15.16
N LEU A 76 -5.46 5.76 14.36
CA LEU A 76 -6.42 5.89 13.28
C LEU A 76 -6.07 4.91 12.15
N HIS A 77 -7.05 4.11 11.76
CA HIS A 77 -6.93 3.12 10.69
C HIS A 77 -8.06 3.33 9.67
N GLN A 78 -7.83 2.94 8.41
CA GLN A 78 -8.80 3.12 7.32
C GLN A 78 -10.18 2.54 7.63
N SER A 79 -10.23 1.40 8.33
CA SER A 79 -11.49 0.75 8.76
C SER A 79 -12.31 1.58 9.75
N HIS A 80 -11.68 2.52 10.46
CA HIS A 80 -12.34 3.35 11.47
C HIS A 80 -13.00 4.60 10.87
N LEU A 81 -12.60 5.04 9.67
CA LEU A 81 -13.06 6.29 9.08
C LEU A 81 -14.57 6.34 8.88
N SER A 82 -15.19 5.21 8.56
CA SER A 82 -16.65 5.10 8.37
C SER A 82 -17.46 5.37 9.65
N SER A 83 -16.84 5.22 10.82
CA SER A 83 -17.48 5.46 12.12
C SER A 83 -17.31 6.89 12.63
N LEU A 84 -16.50 7.70 11.97
CA LEU A 84 -16.14 9.04 12.43
C LEU A 84 -17.03 10.10 11.77
N PRO A 85 -17.42 11.17 12.50
CA PRO A 85 -18.21 12.28 11.96
C PRO A 85 -17.32 13.21 11.13
N LEU A 86 -16.80 12.71 10.01
CA LEU A 86 -15.94 13.45 9.10
C LEU A 86 -16.76 14.24 8.07
N PRO A 87 -16.23 15.35 7.52
CA PRO A 87 -16.83 16.02 6.38
C PRO A 87 -16.98 15.08 5.19
N ALA A 88 -17.94 15.36 4.31
CA ALA A 88 -18.14 14.59 3.10
C ALA A 88 -16.90 14.64 2.19
N SER A 89 -16.62 13.52 1.50
CA SER A 89 -15.60 13.32 0.45
C SER A 89 -14.32 14.20 0.56
N PRO A 90 -13.20 13.68 1.06
CA PRO A 90 -11.92 14.39 1.04
C PRO A 90 -11.44 14.68 -0.40
N ASP A 91 -10.72 15.77 -0.58
CA ASP A 91 -10.08 16.11 -1.87
C ASP A 91 -8.87 15.21 -2.13
N LEU A 92 -8.14 14.85 -1.08
CA LEU A 92 -7.05 13.87 -1.11
C LEU A 92 -7.29 12.80 -0.06
N HIS A 93 -7.30 11.54 -0.48
CA HIS A 93 -7.42 10.40 0.41
C HIS A 93 -6.35 9.38 0.10
N VAL A 94 -5.44 9.19 1.06
CA VAL A 94 -4.45 8.11 0.99
C VAL A 94 -4.78 7.13 2.10
N PRO A 95 -5.35 5.96 1.77
CA PRO A 95 -5.84 5.03 2.78
C PRO A 95 -4.72 4.35 3.58
N TYR A 96 -3.53 4.22 2.99
CA TYR A 96 -2.42 3.45 3.56
C TYR A 96 -1.07 4.18 3.41
N LEU A 97 -0.77 5.07 4.35
CA LEU A 97 0.55 5.67 4.53
C LEU A 97 1.46 4.79 5.38
N VAL A 98 2.65 4.47 4.90
CA VAL A 98 3.66 3.72 5.66
C VAL A 98 4.37 4.63 6.64
N ARG A 99 4.46 4.15 7.89
CA ARG A 99 5.23 4.81 8.98
C ARG A 99 4.90 6.30 9.15
N PRO A 100 3.62 6.64 9.32
CA PRO A 100 3.21 8.01 9.59
C PRO A 100 3.74 8.43 10.96
N SER A 101 4.66 9.39 10.98
CA SER A 101 5.20 9.95 12.21
C SER A 101 4.64 11.35 12.47
N ARG A 102 4.32 11.63 13.74
CA ARG A 102 3.87 12.96 14.18
C ARG A 102 4.93 14.01 13.90
N SER A 103 6.17 13.73 14.28
CA SER A 103 7.29 14.66 14.14
C SER A 103 7.57 15.04 12.69
N SER A 104 7.42 14.11 11.73
CA SER A 104 7.63 14.42 10.31
C SER A 104 6.53 15.30 9.76
N LEU A 105 5.27 15.05 10.11
CA LEU A 105 4.15 15.90 9.71
C LEU A 105 4.26 17.30 10.33
N ASP A 106 4.54 17.39 11.63
CA ASP A 106 4.70 18.66 12.35
C ASP A 106 5.83 19.49 11.73
N ALA A 107 6.97 18.87 11.44
CA ALA A 107 8.11 19.54 10.80
C ALA A 107 7.78 20.07 9.39
N SER A 108 7.11 19.27 8.56
CA SER A 108 6.71 19.71 7.21
C SER A 108 5.66 20.83 7.24
N LEU A 109 4.74 20.81 8.20
CA LEU A 109 3.76 21.89 8.37
C LEU A 109 4.42 23.17 8.91
N GLU A 110 5.39 23.04 9.82
CA GLU A 110 6.17 24.17 10.34
C GLU A 110 7.06 24.79 9.25
N GLU A 111 7.66 23.95 8.39
CA GLU A 111 8.38 24.40 7.19
C GLU A 111 7.45 25.17 6.24
N TRP A 112 6.26 24.64 5.93
CA TRP A 112 5.25 25.36 5.15
C TRP A 112 4.89 26.70 5.80
N ALA A 113 4.68 26.71 7.12
CA ALA A 113 4.33 27.93 7.85
C ALA A 113 5.44 28.98 7.75
N LEU A 114 6.70 28.56 7.85
CA LEU A 114 7.85 29.44 7.68
C LEU A 114 7.93 30.01 6.26
N VAL A 115 7.76 29.17 5.24
CA VAL A 115 7.80 29.60 3.82
C VAL A 115 6.67 30.57 3.49
N CYS A 116 5.47 30.32 4.03
CA CYS A 116 4.27 31.10 3.72
C CYS A 116 3.99 32.26 4.68
N GLY A 117 4.82 32.47 5.69
CA GLY A 117 4.64 33.50 6.71
C GLY A 117 3.45 33.27 7.63
N ALA A 118 3.09 32.00 7.87
CA ALA A 118 2.01 31.64 8.78
C ALA A 118 2.50 31.57 10.23
N SER A 119 1.65 31.98 11.15
CA SER A 119 1.89 31.89 12.60
C SER A 119 1.32 30.59 13.16
N THR A 120 2.06 29.94 14.06
CA THR A 120 1.60 28.76 14.82
C THR A 120 0.81 29.15 16.07
N SER A 121 0.75 30.44 16.40
CA SER A 121 0.06 30.95 17.59
C SER A 121 -1.41 31.23 17.30
N ALA A 122 -2.27 30.88 18.26
CA ALA A 122 -3.71 31.09 18.17
C ALA A 122 -4.15 32.57 18.25
N SER A 123 -3.23 33.51 18.49
CA SER A 123 -3.57 34.88 18.89
C SER A 123 -3.58 35.92 17.75
N SER A 124 -3.16 35.59 16.53
CA SER A 124 -3.08 36.57 15.43
C SER A 124 -4.35 36.52 14.56
N THR A 125 -5.03 37.65 14.36
CA THR A 125 -6.29 37.73 13.58
C THR A 125 -6.09 38.07 12.11
N ASP A 126 -4.97 38.68 11.74
CA ASP A 126 -4.74 39.19 10.37
C ASP A 126 -3.67 38.39 9.59
N GLN A 127 -3.20 37.28 10.12
CA GLN A 127 -2.14 36.47 9.51
C GLN A 127 -2.62 35.07 9.20
N LYS A 128 -1.89 34.40 8.30
CA LYS A 128 -2.06 32.96 8.07
C LYS A 128 -1.77 32.20 9.35
N ARG A 129 -2.50 31.12 9.59
CA ARG A 129 -2.50 30.37 10.83
C ARG A 129 -2.34 28.89 10.55
N LEU A 130 -1.47 28.27 11.35
CA LEU A 130 -1.34 26.83 11.44
C LEU A 130 -1.81 26.39 12.83
N LEU A 131 -2.90 25.63 12.88
CA LEU A 131 -3.46 25.09 14.12
C LEU A 131 -3.23 23.58 14.14
N GLN A 132 -2.45 23.11 15.10
CA GLN A 132 -2.14 21.69 15.27
C GLN A 132 -2.88 21.15 16.49
N TYR A 133 -3.64 20.08 16.30
CA TYR A 133 -4.37 19.39 17.34
C TYR A 133 -3.92 17.93 17.40
N SER A 134 -3.72 17.45 18.62
CA SER A 134 -3.51 16.03 18.91
C SER A 134 -4.74 15.54 19.65
N SER A 135 -5.40 14.52 19.14
CA SER A 135 -6.62 14.00 19.74
C SER A 135 -6.60 12.48 19.82
N SER A 136 -7.21 11.94 20.87
CA SER A 136 -7.52 10.52 20.93
C SER A 136 -8.70 10.25 19.98
N ARG A 137 -8.86 9.00 19.53
CA ARG A 137 -10.02 8.62 18.71
C ARG A 137 -11.36 8.95 19.38
N LEU A 138 -11.43 8.86 20.71
CA LEU A 138 -12.66 9.09 21.49
C LEU A 138 -13.01 10.58 21.56
N ASP A 139 -12.00 11.46 21.54
CA ASP A 139 -12.17 12.91 21.65
C ASP A 139 -12.30 13.60 20.29
N LEU A 140 -12.09 12.86 19.18
CA LEU A 140 -12.04 13.41 17.84
C LEU A 140 -13.32 14.16 17.45
N GLU A 141 -14.49 13.63 17.79
CA GLU A 141 -15.78 14.30 17.51
C GLU A 141 -15.85 15.68 18.19
N LYS A 142 -15.42 15.74 19.45
CA LYS A 142 -15.37 17.00 20.21
C LYS A 142 -14.34 17.95 19.63
N THR A 143 -13.19 17.44 19.20
CA THR A 143 -12.16 18.23 18.53
C THR A 143 -12.70 18.83 17.24
N ILE A 144 -13.30 18.02 16.35
CA ILE A 144 -13.87 18.45 15.06
C ILE A 144 -14.97 19.49 15.27
N ALA A 145 -15.88 19.27 16.22
CA ALA A 145 -16.94 20.22 16.54
C ALA A 145 -16.42 21.57 17.06
N SER A 146 -15.21 21.59 17.62
CA SER A 146 -14.56 22.80 18.14
C SER A 146 -13.63 23.50 17.15
N LEU A 147 -13.47 22.96 15.94
CA LEU A 147 -12.56 23.54 14.95
C LEU A 147 -13.08 24.89 14.45
N PRO A 148 -12.19 25.89 14.30
CA PRO A 148 -12.54 27.13 13.63
C PRO A 148 -12.78 26.88 12.13
N THR A 149 -13.28 27.89 11.44
CA THR A 149 -13.32 27.90 9.97
C THR A 149 -11.91 27.67 9.42
N TYR A 150 -11.76 26.66 8.57
CA TYR A 150 -10.49 26.26 7.97
C TYR A 150 -10.54 26.43 6.46
N ASP A 151 -9.39 26.74 5.87
CA ASP A 151 -9.24 26.71 4.41
C ASP A 151 -8.69 25.36 3.95
N LEU A 152 -7.84 24.75 4.77
CA LEU A 152 -7.30 23.41 4.59
C LEU A 152 -7.39 22.63 5.91
N PHE A 153 -7.99 21.45 5.87
CA PHE A 153 -8.09 20.54 6.99
C PHE A 153 -7.36 19.24 6.66
N ILE A 154 -6.38 18.89 7.49
CA ILE A 154 -5.55 17.69 7.36
C ILE A 154 -5.83 16.79 8.55
N LEU A 155 -6.31 15.57 8.29
CA LEU A 155 -6.45 14.52 9.27
C LEU A 155 -5.43 13.43 8.98
N SER A 156 -4.52 13.17 9.91
CA SER A 156 -3.54 12.09 9.76
C SER A 156 -3.59 11.15 10.96
N GLY A 157 -3.54 9.85 10.69
CA GLY A 157 -3.34 8.86 11.74
C GLY A 157 -1.87 8.80 12.15
N THR A 158 -1.59 8.79 13.44
CA THR A 158 -0.24 8.55 13.96
C THR A 158 -0.23 7.31 14.82
N ARG A 159 0.93 6.67 14.91
CA ARG A 159 1.15 5.62 15.90
C ARG A 159 2.11 6.11 16.96
N THR A 160 1.60 6.14 18.18
CA THR A 160 2.42 6.40 19.35
C THR A 160 3.10 5.08 19.71
N LEU A 161 4.39 4.96 19.36
CA LEU A 161 5.22 3.78 19.70
C LEU A 161 5.31 3.52 21.22
N SER A 162 4.82 4.43 22.05
CA SER A 162 4.83 4.36 23.51
C SER A 162 3.97 3.21 24.09
N ASP A 163 3.01 2.67 23.34
CA ASP A 163 2.16 1.55 23.78
C ASP A 163 2.72 0.16 23.42
N LEU A 164 3.93 0.09 22.85
CA LEU A 164 4.67 -1.17 22.78
C LEU A 164 5.18 -1.51 24.18
N PRO A 165 4.66 -2.58 24.83
CA PRO A 165 5.08 -2.94 26.18
C PRO A 165 6.57 -3.23 26.18
N ASP A 166 7.32 -2.43 26.93
CA ASP A 166 8.74 -2.64 27.26
C ASP A 166 9.68 -2.76 26.06
N PHE A 167 9.42 -1.99 24.98
CA PHE A 167 10.40 -1.83 23.92
C PHE A 167 11.57 -0.99 24.44
N THR A 168 12.59 -1.66 24.97
CA THR A 168 13.85 -1.02 25.34
C THR A 168 14.39 -0.25 24.13
N LYS A 169 15.06 0.89 24.35
CA LYS A 169 15.69 1.68 23.26
C LYS A 169 16.55 0.83 22.32
N GLN A 170 17.05 -0.31 22.81
CA GLN A 170 17.86 -1.28 22.09
C GLN A 170 17.07 -2.09 21.06
N ASP A 171 15.82 -2.47 21.36
CA ASP A 171 14.96 -3.17 20.41
C ASP A 171 14.44 -2.23 19.32
N ALA A 172 14.19 -0.95 19.64
CA ALA A 172 13.84 0.06 18.63
C ALA A 172 14.97 0.25 17.61
N THR A 173 16.25 0.23 18.06
CA THR A 173 17.40 0.25 17.15
C THR A 173 17.51 -1.03 16.31
N ARG A 174 17.19 -2.21 16.86
CA ARG A 174 17.19 -3.48 16.11
C ARG A 174 16.09 -3.54 15.06
N LEU A 175 14.86 -3.18 15.42
CA LEU A 175 13.77 -3.08 14.44
C LEU A 175 14.08 -2.06 13.36
N ARG A 176 14.68 -0.91 13.72
CA ARG A 176 15.09 0.09 12.73
C ARG A 176 16.18 -0.42 11.79
N GLU A 177 17.12 -1.24 12.28
CA GLU A 177 18.10 -1.93 11.44
C GLU A 177 17.48 -3.04 10.58
N GLU A 178 16.57 -3.84 11.12
CA GLU A 178 15.85 -4.90 10.38
C GLU A 178 14.96 -4.31 9.29
N LEU A 179 14.27 -3.20 9.58
CA LEU A 179 13.47 -2.46 8.61
C LEU A 179 14.34 -1.81 7.53
N LYS A 180 15.52 -1.27 7.88
CA LYS A 180 16.52 -0.81 6.88
C LYS A 180 17.02 -1.94 5.98
N ARG A 181 17.17 -3.15 6.52
CA ARG A 181 17.55 -4.34 5.72
C ARG A 181 16.44 -4.81 4.79
N GLN A 182 15.18 -4.59 5.13
CA GLN A 182 14.05 -4.91 4.25
C GLN A 182 13.82 -3.88 3.14
N GLU A 183 14.32 -2.65 3.27
CA GLU A 183 14.23 -1.60 2.25
C GLU A 183 15.30 -1.66 1.15
N GLN A 184 16.19 -2.65 1.14
CA GLN A 184 17.05 -2.93 0.00
C GLN A 184 16.61 -4.19 -0.76
N PRO A 185 15.49 -4.16 -1.52
CA PRO A 185 15.43 -4.93 -2.73
C PRO A 185 16.19 -4.14 -3.80
N PHE A 186 17.24 -4.77 -4.34
CA PHE A 186 18.11 -4.33 -5.43
C PHE A 186 19.38 -3.56 -5.03
N PRO A 187 20.58 -4.14 -5.28
CA PRO A 187 21.80 -3.36 -5.32
C PRO A 187 21.68 -2.39 -6.50
N SER A 188 21.53 -1.10 -6.21
CA SER A 188 21.90 -0.07 -7.17
C SER A 188 23.42 -0.10 -7.26
N ASP A 189 23.93 -0.76 -8.29
CA ASP A 189 25.30 -0.58 -8.75
C ASP A 189 25.45 0.87 -9.22
N SER A 190 25.60 1.80 -8.28
CA SER A 190 26.09 3.15 -8.55
C SER A 190 27.62 3.09 -8.48
N PRO A 191 28.33 3.08 -9.62
CA PRO A 191 29.77 3.23 -9.59
C PRO A 191 30.11 4.61 -9.04
N SER A 192 30.75 4.63 -7.87
CA SER A 192 31.40 5.80 -7.32
C SER A 192 32.45 6.29 -8.32
N SER A 193 32.19 7.45 -8.91
CA SER A 193 33.14 8.20 -9.72
C SER A 193 34.11 8.93 -8.79
N PRO A 194 35.43 8.72 -8.89
CA PRO A 194 36.41 9.68 -8.42
C PRO A 194 36.58 10.77 -9.49
N GLU A 195 36.51 12.03 -9.08
CA GLU A 195 36.95 13.17 -9.88
C GLU A 195 38.46 13.06 -10.18
N ASP A 196 38.79 13.12 -11.48
CA ASP A 196 39.92 13.72 -12.23
C ASP A 196 41.33 13.90 -11.57
N PRO A 197 42.45 13.88 -12.36
CA PRO A 197 42.53 14.58 -13.64
C PRO A 197 43.36 13.95 -14.81
N ASP A 198 43.03 14.45 -16.00
CA ASP A 198 43.88 14.71 -17.18
C ASP A 198 44.26 13.58 -18.18
N ASP A 199 43.98 13.94 -19.45
CA ASP A 199 44.66 13.65 -20.72
C ASP A 199 44.35 12.40 -21.60
N GLU A 200 43.89 12.76 -22.81
CA GLU A 200 44.04 12.16 -24.16
C GLU A 200 43.27 10.91 -24.64
N PRO A 201 42.94 10.85 -25.96
CA PRO A 201 41.90 9.99 -26.51
C PRO A 201 42.43 8.69 -27.14
N SER A 202 41.47 7.81 -27.44
CA SER A 202 41.56 6.66 -28.36
C SER A 202 41.86 5.31 -27.73
N SER A 203 40.80 4.52 -27.49
CA SER A 203 40.61 3.25 -28.19
C SER A 203 39.29 2.56 -27.80
N THR A 204 38.64 2.05 -28.84
CA THR A 204 37.58 1.01 -28.95
C THR A 204 37.02 0.33 -27.68
N PRO A 205 35.69 0.08 -27.61
CA PRO A 205 35.08 -0.63 -26.50
C PRO A 205 35.38 -2.14 -26.57
N THR A 206 36.30 -2.59 -25.72
CA THR A 206 36.49 -4.00 -25.39
C THR A 206 35.34 -4.47 -24.51
N ARG A 207 34.58 -5.46 -25.02
CA ARG A 207 33.56 -6.17 -24.25
C ARG A 207 34.21 -6.87 -23.06
N ASN A 208 34.02 -6.32 -21.86
CA ASN A 208 34.34 -7.00 -20.61
C ASN A 208 33.38 -8.18 -20.40
N SER A 209 33.76 -9.34 -20.94
CA SER A 209 33.10 -10.62 -20.73
C SER A 209 33.77 -11.33 -19.56
N THR A 210 33.16 -11.29 -18.39
CA THR A 210 33.53 -12.05 -17.18
C THR A 210 33.10 -13.51 -17.31
N ILE A 211 33.68 -14.25 -18.26
CA ILE A 211 33.49 -15.71 -18.38
C ILE A 211 34.74 -16.40 -17.78
N PRO A 212 34.63 -17.09 -16.64
CA PRO A 212 35.73 -17.86 -16.07
C PRO A 212 35.99 -19.10 -16.93
N THR A 213 37.16 -19.16 -17.58
CA THR A 213 37.48 -20.18 -18.59
C THR A 213 37.88 -21.55 -18.03
N GLY A 214 37.72 -21.82 -16.72
CA GLY A 214 38.33 -23.00 -16.07
C GLY A 214 37.45 -23.92 -15.23
N GLY A 215 36.15 -23.62 -15.04
CA GLY A 215 35.28 -24.39 -14.14
C GLY A 215 34.47 -25.53 -14.82
N PRO A 216 34.02 -26.55 -14.06
CA PRO A 216 33.19 -27.65 -14.57
C PRO A 216 31.93 -27.14 -15.30
N LEU A 217 31.55 -27.82 -16.38
CA LEU A 217 30.53 -27.42 -17.38
C LEU A 217 29.16 -27.02 -16.82
N LEU A 218 28.82 -27.42 -15.59
CA LEU A 218 27.56 -27.04 -14.93
C LEU A 218 27.54 -25.58 -14.46
N ASP A 219 28.69 -24.93 -14.32
CA ASP A 219 28.79 -23.52 -13.89
C ASP A 219 28.69 -22.54 -15.09
N ARG A 220 28.84 -23.05 -16.31
CA ARG A 220 28.76 -22.24 -17.54
C ARG A 220 27.34 -22.09 -18.07
N VAL A 221 26.45 -23.00 -17.71
CA VAL A 221 25.07 -22.96 -18.19
C VAL A 221 24.18 -22.54 -17.04
N GLN A 222 24.00 -21.22 -16.94
CA GLN A 222 22.99 -20.53 -16.13
C GLN A 222 21.56 -20.88 -16.61
N ILE A 223 21.24 -22.16 -16.85
CA ILE A 223 19.92 -22.61 -17.32
C ILE A 223 18.86 -22.27 -16.26
N ILE A 224 19.28 -22.20 -15.00
CA ILE A 224 18.42 -21.88 -13.87
C ILE A 224 18.59 -20.39 -13.55
N THR A 225 18.20 -19.53 -14.48
CA THR A 225 18.07 -18.10 -14.17
C THR A 225 16.88 -17.90 -13.23
N THR A 226 16.98 -16.93 -12.31
CA THR A 226 15.89 -16.52 -11.41
C THR A 226 14.51 -16.38 -12.11
N PRO A 227 14.38 -15.77 -13.30
CA PRO A 227 13.10 -15.70 -14.00
C PRO A 227 12.56 -17.07 -14.44
N ILE A 228 13.41 -18.03 -14.80
CA ILE A 228 12.97 -19.38 -15.16
C ILE A 228 12.43 -20.12 -13.94
N ILE A 229 13.09 -20.00 -12.78
CA ILE A 229 12.57 -20.56 -11.52
C ILE A 229 11.22 -19.94 -11.18
N LEU A 230 11.10 -18.60 -11.28
CA LEU A 230 9.86 -17.89 -10.97
C LEU A 230 8.74 -18.31 -11.92
N GLY A 231 9.02 -18.44 -13.22
CA GLY A 231 8.08 -18.93 -14.21
C GLY A 231 7.63 -20.38 -13.95
N LEU A 232 8.55 -21.26 -13.55
CA LEU A 232 8.24 -22.63 -13.14
C LEU A 232 7.37 -22.65 -11.88
N LEU A 233 7.67 -21.81 -10.89
CA LEU A 233 6.93 -21.75 -9.63
C LEU A 233 5.51 -21.21 -9.84
N ILE A 234 5.34 -20.19 -10.68
CA ILE A 234 4.00 -19.66 -11.03
C ILE A 234 3.22 -20.67 -11.86
N SER A 235 3.82 -21.26 -12.90
CA SER A 235 3.12 -22.20 -13.79
C SER A 235 2.74 -23.51 -13.08
N LEU A 236 3.65 -24.14 -12.35
CA LEU A 236 3.37 -25.40 -11.64
C LEU A 236 2.67 -25.18 -10.29
N GLY A 237 3.01 -24.10 -9.58
CA GLY A 237 2.51 -23.85 -8.23
C GLY A 237 1.14 -23.17 -8.18
N VAL A 238 0.81 -22.32 -9.17
CA VAL A 238 -0.46 -21.57 -9.19
C VAL A 238 -1.35 -22.02 -10.34
N LEU A 239 -0.84 -22.08 -11.56
CA LEU A 239 -1.67 -22.31 -12.74
C LEU A 239 -2.15 -23.77 -12.84
N LEU A 240 -1.27 -24.73 -12.57
CA LEU A 240 -1.61 -26.16 -12.59
C LEU A 240 -2.74 -26.54 -11.59
N PRO A 241 -2.73 -26.16 -10.30
CA PRO A 241 -3.81 -26.53 -9.38
C PRO A 241 -5.15 -25.89 -9.75
N ILE A 242 -5.16 -24.63 -10.21
CA ILE A 242 -6.39 -23.98 -10.69
C ILE A 242 -6.98 -24.78 -11.87
N LEU A 243 -6.13 -25.22 -12.79
CA LEU A 243 -6.54 -26.00 -13.96
C LEU A 243 -7.08 -27.38 -13.57
N VAL A 244 -6.44 -28.09 -12.63
CA VAL A 244 -6.92 -29.39 -12.13
C VAL A 244 -8.28 -29.27 -11.44
N VAL A 245 -8.47 -28.23 -10.62
CA VAL A 245 -9.76 -27.94 -9.97
C VAL A 245 -10.82 -27.61 -11.02
N GLY A 246 -10.49 -26.78 -12.01
CA GLY A 246 -11.40 -26.43 -13.11
C GLY A 246 -11.87 -27.65 -13.91
N ILE A 247 -10.95 -28.53 -14.29
CA ILE A 247 -11.30 -29.77 -15.01
C ILE A 247 -12.17 -30.69 -14.15
N SER A 248 -11.85 -30.81 -12.86
CA SER A 248 -12.63 -31.64 -11.92
C SER A 248 -14.05 -31.10 -11.73
N ALA A 249 -14.21 -29.77 -11.72
CA ALA A 249 -15.53 -29.13 -11.65
C ALA A 249 -16.34 -29.35 -12.93
N LEU A 250 -15.72 -29.23 -14.11
CA LEU A 250 -16.37 -29.52 -15.39
C LEU A 250 -16.79 -30.99 -15.51
N ALA A 251 -15.93 -31.92 -15.08
CA ALA A 251 -16.25 -33.34 -15.10
C ALA A 251 -17.40 -33.71 -14.14
N GLY A 252 -17.66 -32.90 -13.11
CA GLY A 252 -18.75 -33.08 -12.16
C GLY A 252 -20.14 -32.68 -12.67
N ILE A 253 -20.25 -32.02 -13.83
CA ILE A 253 -21.53 -31.63 -14.41
C ILE A 253 -22.20 -32.88 -15.00
N GLN A 254 -22.97 -33.58 -14.18
CA GLN A 254 -23.84 -34.64 -14.66
C GLN A 254 -25.06 -33.99 -15.32
N VAL A 255 -25.14 -34.12 -16.66
CA VAL A 255 -26.35 -33.76 -17.39
C VAL A 255 -27.44 -34.75 -16.96
N PRO A 256 -28.56 -34.29 -16.37
CA PRO A 256 -29.61 -35.18 -15.90
C PRO A 256 -30.12 -36.05 -17.06
N PRO A 257 -30.16 -37.38 -16.91
CA PRO A 257 -30.74 -38.27 -17.93
C PRO A 257 -32.26 -38.13 -17.86
N ARG A 258 -32.80 -37.06 -18.44
CA ARG A 258 -34.23 -36.83 -18.57
C ARG A 258 -34.47 -36.34 -19.99
N MET A 259 -35.29 -37.11 -20.72
CA MET A 259 -36.03 -36.78 -21.96
C MET A 259 -35.80 -37.66 -23.21
N LEU A 260 -35.25 -38.88 -23.10
CA LEU A 260 -35.32 -39.87 -24.20
C LEU A 260 -36.50 -40.85 -24.11
N GLU A 261 -37.38 -40.75 -23.09
CA GLU A 261 -38.53 -41.66 -22.91
C GLU A 261 -39.92 -41.02 -23.14
N ILE A 262 -40.01 -39.82 -23.74
CA ILE A 262 -41.29 -39.19 -24.13
C ILE A 262 -41.83 -39.80 -25.44
N GLY A 263 -41.85 -41.13 -25.52
CA GLY A 263 -42.34 -41.88 -26.68
C GLY A 263 -43.37 -42.96 -26.37
N LYS A 264 -43.74 -43.20 -25.10
CA LYS A 264 -44.53 -44.39 -24.72
C LYS A 264 -45.73 -44.19 -23.80
N SER A 265 -46.30 -42.99 -23.73
CA SER A 265 -47.53 -42.73 -22.92
C SER A 265 -48.74 -42.26 -23.73
N LEU A 266 -48.82 -42.62 -25.02
CA LEU A 266 -50.03 -42.49 -25.85
C LEU A 266 -50.65 -43.87 -26.12
N SER A 267 -51.07 -44.56 -25.07
CA SER A 267 -52.06 -45.63 -25.18
C SER A 267 -52.67 -45.82 -23.79
N VAL A 268 -53.99 -45.99 -23.72
CA VAL A 268 -54.82 -46.07 -22.50
C VAL A 268 -55.20 -44.65 -22.03
N SER A 269 -56.43 -44.15 -22.24
CA SER A 269 -57.73 -44.80 -22.05
C SER A 269 -58.82 -44.08 -22.87
N GLN A 270 -59.29 -44.73 -23.94
CA GLN A 270 -60.52 -44.41 -24.65
C GLN A 270 -61.53 -45.51 -24.35
N GLU A 271 -61.99 -45.63 -23.10
CA GLU A 271 -63.12 -46.52 -22.79
C GLU A 271 -63.75 -46.14 -21.45
N ARG A 272 -64.79 -45.29 -21.51
CA ARG A 272 -65.97 -45.26 -20.64
C ARG A 272 -66.78 -43.99 -20.92
N LYS A 273 -67.50 -44.03 -22.04
CA LYS A 273 -68.76 -43.31 -22.23
C LYS A 273 -69.78 -44.39 -22.55
N GLU A 274 -70.45 -44.87 -21.51
CA GLU A 274 -71.78 -45.49 -21.55
C GLU A 274 -72.09 -46.00 -20.14
N GLN A 275 -72.66 -45.13 -19.32
CA GLN A 275 -73.72 -45.42 -18.34
C GLN A 275 -74.20 -44.12 -17.69
#